data_AF-A0A1B7WY91-F1
#
_entry.id   AF-A0A1B7WY91-F1
#
_cell.length_a   1.000
_cell.length_b   1.000
_cell.length_c   1.000
_cell.angle_alpha   90.00
_cell.angle_beta   90.00
_cell.angle_gamma   90.00
#
_symmetry.space_group_name_H-M   'P 1'
#
loop_
_entity.id
_entity.type
_entity.pdbx_description
1 polymer ?
#
loop_
_entity_poly.entity_id
_entity_poly.type
_entity_poly.pdbx_seq_one_letter_code
_entity_poly.pdbx_strand_id
1 'polypeptide(L)'
;MVTVSIKDEYIEVLSALGDLQESMDLALKQYTLDKIAVKIAELRQRDINYQEKYQIDYSTFCQKIYEDEDFIQKIENSVDKTWEIDLADWEFCHKGVEDWIQKLQTILLT
;
A
#
# COMPACT_ATOMS: atom_id res chain seq x y z
N MET A 1 7.82 2.72 25.40
CA MET A 1 9.15 2.89 24.80
C MET A 1 9.67 1.54 24.35
N VAL A 2 10.24 1.47 23.16
CA VAL A 2 10.94 0.30 22.63
C VAL A 2 12.42 0.70 22.50
N THR A 3 13.33 -0.18 22.93
CA THR A 3 14.77 0.09 22.84
C THR A 3 15.34 -0.57 21.58
N VAL A 4 16.09 0.20 20.80
CA VAL A 4 16.81 -0.27 19.61
C VAL A 4 18.30 0.01 19.77
N SER A 5 19.14 -0.89 19.28
CA SER A 5 20.59 -0.71 19.28
C SER A 5 21.03 0.15 18.09
N ILE A 6 21.83 1.18 18.35
CA ILE A 6 22.37 2.10 17.35
C ILE A 6 23.89 2.05 17.47
N LYS A 7 24.60 2.14 16.35
CA LYS A 7 26.07 2.23 16.35
C LYS A 7 26.53 3.56 16.92
N ASP A 8 27.57 3.53 17.74
CA ASP A 8 28.18 4.71 18.35
C ASP A 8 28.61 5.76 17.31
N GLU A 9 29.08 5.32 16.15
CA GLU A 9 29.46 6.17 15.00
C GLU A 9 28.33 7.14 14.58
N TYR A 10 27.08 6.68 14.61
CA TYR A 10 25.93 7.53 14.27
C TYR A 10 25.56 8.45 15.43
N ILE A 11 25.67 7.97 16.67
CA ILE A 11 25.39 8.76 17.86
C ILE A 11 26.35 9.95 17.96
N GLU A 12 27.65 9.72 17.74
CA GLU A 12 28.68 10.74 17.79
C GLU A 12 28.41 11.86 16.77
N VAL A 13 28.14 11.48 15.53
CA VAL A 13 27.85 12.44 14.46
C VAL A 13 26.55 13.20 14.72
N LEU A 14 25.45 12.51 15.06
CA LEU A 14 24.17 13.17 15.29
C LEU A 14 24.18 14.08 16.51
N SER A 15 24.83 13.66 17.60
CA SER A 15 24.97 14.48 18.81
C SER A 15 25.84 15.72 18.59
N ALA A 16 26.82 15.65 17.68
CA ALA A 16 27.62 16.81 17.30
C ALA A 16 26.85 17.82 16.44
N LEU A 17 25.81 17.36 15.72
CA LEU A 17 24.99 18.18 14.82
C LEU A 17 23.74 18.76 15.49
N GLY A 18 23.31 18.22 16.63
CA GLY A 18 22.14 18.71 17.35
C GLY A 18 21.64 17.75 18.40
N ASP A 19 20.34 17.84 18.71
CA ASP A 19 19.68 16.92 19.63
C ASP A 19 19.54 15.53 18.98
N LEU A 20 20.07 14.51 19.66
CA LEU A 20 20.06 13.14 19.16
C LEU A 20 18.63 12.60 19.05
N GLN A 21 17.76 12.92 20.00
CA GLN A 21 16.38 12.43 20.02
C GLN A 21 15.58 13.04 18.87
N GLU A 22 15.66 14.36 18.68
CA GLU A 22 15.02 15.07 17.56
C GLU A 22 15.52 14.56 16.21
N SER A 23 16.84 14.35 16.07
CA SER A 23 17.44 13.80 14.85
C SER A 23 16.93 12.39 14.54
N MET A 24 16.82 11.55 15.56
CA MET A 24 16.29 10.19 15.44
C MET A 24 14.80 10.19 15.09
N ASP A 25 14.00 11.03 15.75
CA ASP A 25 12.56 11.15 15.49
C ASP A 25 12.30 11.64 14.06
N LEU A 26 13.08 12.62 13.58
CA LEU A 26 13.00 13.11 12.20
C LEU A 26 13.37 12.01 11.20
N ALA A 27 14.49 11.31 11.42
CA ALA A 27 14.93 10.24 10.53
C ALA A 27 13.90 9.11 10.46
N LEU A 28 13.33 8.70 11.60
CA LEU A 28 12.29 7.68 11.67
C LEU A 28 10.99 8.15 11.00
N LYS A 29 10.58 9.41 11.20
CA LYS A 29 9.40 9.98 10.53
C LYS A 29 9.60 9.93 9.01
N GLN A 30 10.72 10.45 8.51
CA GLN A 30 10.98 10.49 7.08
C GLN A 30 11.06 9.09 6.45
N TYR A 31 11.81 8.17 7.07
CA TYR A 31 11.88 6.79 6.60
C TYR A 31 10.52 6.10 6.60
N THR A 32 9.70 6.34 7.62
CA THR A 32 8.34 5.78 7.69
C THR A 32 7.45 6.32 6.57
N LEU A 33 7.49 7.63 6.30
CA LEU A 33 6.75 8.25 5.20
C LEU A 33 7.16 7.65 3.85
N ASP A 34 8.47 7.50 3.61
CA ASP A 34 9.01 6.90 2.38
C ASP A 34 8.52 5.46 2.20
N LYS A 35 8.55 4.65 3.27
CA LYS A 35 8.06 3.26 3.20
C LYS A 35 6.57 3.18 2.94
N ILE A 36 5.77 4.07 3.52
CA ILE A 36 4.33 4.12 3.24
C ILE A 36 4.09 4.52 1.78
N ALA A 37 4.81 5.52 1.27
CA ALA A 37 4.69 5.96 -0.12
C ALA A 37 5.03 4.83 -1.11
N VAL A 38 6.13 4.11 -0.88
CA VAL A 38 6.50 2.92 -1.67
C VAL A 38 5.39 1.87 -1.60
N LYS A 39 4.84 1.60 -0.41
CA LYS A 39 3.81 0.58 -0.26
C LYS A 39 2.51 0.94 -1.00
N ILE A 40 2.10 2.21 -0.94
CA ILE A 40 0.95 2.72 -1.70
C ILE A 40 1.19 2.58 -3.21
N ALA A 41 2.39 2.93 -3.68
CA ALA A 41 2.73 2.80 -5.10
C ALA A 41 2.68 1.34 -5.58
N GLU A 42 3.22 0.39 -4.79
CA GLU A 42 3.14 -1.05 -5.09
C GLU A 42 1.69 -1.57 -5.18
N LEU A 43 0.82 -1.14 -4.24
CA LEU A 43 -0.59 -1.54 -4.22
C LEU A 43 -1.35 -0.96 -5.41
N ARG A 44 -1.12 0.33 -5.72
CA ARG A 44 -1.73 1.00 -6.89
C ARG A 44 -1.29 0.37 -8.20
N GLN A 45 -0.02 0.01 -8.33
CA GLN A 45 0.44 -0.64 -9.56
C GLN A 45 -0.25 -1.99 -9.76
N ARG A 46 -0.44 -2.76 -8.70
CA ARG A 46 -1.19 -4.03 -8.78
C ARG A 46 -2.66 -3.81 -9.10
N ASP A 47 -3.30 -2.81 -8.49
CA ASP A 47 -4.68 -2.41 -8.82
C ASP A 47 -4.82 -2.06 -10.32
N ILE A 48 -3.89 -1.25 -10.86
CA ILE A 48 -3.84 -0.91 -12.30
C ILE A 48 -3.65 -2.16 -13.16
N ASN A 49 -2.76 -3.08 -12.78
CA ASN A 49 -2.54 -4.31 -13.54
C ASN A 49 -3.84 -5.14 -13.66
N TYR A 50 -4.67 -5.18 -12.61
CA TYR A 50 -5.97 -5.85 -12.68
C TYR A 50 -6.98 -5.06 -13.51
N GLN A 51 -6.99 -3.72 -13.41
CA GLN A 51 -7.82 -2.89 -14.29
C GLN A 51 -7.48 -3.11 -15.77
N GLU A 52 -6.21 -3.25 -16.10
CA GLU A 52 -5.75 -3.57 -17.45
C GLU A 52 -6.09 -5.02 -17.83
N LYS A 53 -6.01 -5.98 -16.91
CA LYS A 53 -6.37 -7.37 -17.16
C LYS A 53 -7.87 -7.52 -17.49
N TYR A 54 -8.73 -6.88 -16.70
CA TYR A 54 -10.18 -6.99 -16.81
C TYR A 54 -10.83 -5.88 -17.65
N GLN A 55 -10.03 -4.90 -18.09
CA GLN A 55 -10.45 -3.75 -18.91
C GLN A 55 -11.57 -2.92 -18.27
N ILE A 56 -11.58 -2.87 -16.94
CA ILE A 56 -12.61 -2.21 -16.14
C ILE A 56 -12.07 -1.85 -14.77
N ASP A 57 -12.64 -0.84 -14.11
CA ASP A 57 -12.26 -0.47 -12.75
C ASP A 57 -12.77 -1.48 -11.70
N TYR A 58 -12.14 -1.48 -10.53
CA TYR A 58 -12.47 -2.38 -9.42
C TYR A 58 -13.94 -2.31 -8.99
N SER A 59 -14.48 -1.11 -8.85
CA SER A 59 -15.85 -0.92 -8.37
C SER A 59 -16.86 -1.50 -9.35
N THR A 60 -16.69 -1.22 -10.65
CA THR A 60 -17.55 -1.76 -11.68
C THR A 60 -17.37 -3.28 -11.85
N PHE A 61 -16.14 -3.81 -11.68
CA PHE A 61 -15.90 -5.25 -11.66
C PHE A 61 -16.72 -5.92 -10.55
N CYS A 62 -16.60 -5.43 -9.32
CA CYS A 62 -17.33 -5.93 -8.15
C CYS A 62 -18.85 -5.85 -8.30
N GLN A 63 -19.36 -4.81 -8.95
CA GLN A 63 -20.79 -4.71 -9.25
C GLN A 63 -21.22 -5.79 -10.23
N LYS A 64 -20.49 -5.97 -11.34
CA LYS A 64 -20.86 -6.90 -12.41
C LYS A 64 -20.82 -8.37 -11.97
N ILE A 65 -19.85 -8.77 -11.17
CA ILE A 65 -19.81 -10.14 -10.65
C ILE A 65 -21.00 -10.47 -9.71
N TYR A 66 -21.66 -9.45 -9.15
CA TYR A 66 -22.82 -9.64 -8.27
C TYR A 66 -24.14 -9.63 -9.06
N GLU A 67 -24.19 -8.85 -10.15
CA GLU A 67 -25.44 -8.55 -10.87
C GLU A 67 -25.57 -9.26 -12.24
N ASP A 68 -24.47 -9.74 -12.82
CA ASP A 68 -24.40 -10.19 -14.21
C ASP A 68 -23.70 -11.57 -14.33
N GLU A 69 -24.50 -12.63 -14.37
CA GLU A 69 -24.03 -14.01 -14.53
C GLU A 69 -23.36 -14.24 -15.89
N ASP A 70 -23.81 -13.56 -16.96
CA ASP A 70 -23.19 -13.64 -18.28
C ASP A 70 -21.78 -13.02 -18.28
N PHE A 71 -21.57 -11.96 -17.49
CA PHE A 71 -20.24 -11.39 -17.27
C PHE A 71 -19.30 -12.38 -16.58
N ILE A 72 -19.77 -13.07 -15.53
CA ILE A 72 -18.99 -14.11 -14.82
C ILE A 72 -18.58 -15.21 -15.81
N GLN A 73 -19.54 -15.71 -16.58
CA GLN A 73 -19.28 -16.75 -17.58
C GLN A 73 -18.27 -16.26 -18.63
N LYS A 74 -18.34 -15.00 -19.04
CA LYS A 74 -17.40 -14.40 -19.98
C LYS A 74 -15.99 -14.33 -19.40
N ILE A 75 -15.81 -13.81 -18.18
CA ILE A 75 -14.46 -13.67 -17.59
C ILE A 75 -13.82 -15.04 -17.37
N GLU A 76 -14.59 -16.03 -16.90
CA GLU A 76 -14.09 -17.37 -16.62
C GLU A 76 -13.63 -18.08 -17.91
N ASN A 77 -14.35 -17.88 -19.02
CA ASN A 77 -14.02 -18.53 -20.29
C ASN A 77 -12.98 -17.77 -21.13
N SER A 78 -12.87 -16.46 -20.99
CA SER A 78 -12.09 -15.63 -21.92
C SER A 78 -10.94 -14.84 -21.31
N VAL A 79 -10.92 -14.63 -20.00
CA VAL A 79 -9.90 -13.83 -19.32
C VAL A 79 -9.07 -14.70 -18.37
N ASP A 80 -9.70 -15.24 -17.33
CA ASP A 80 -9.03 -16.09 -16.34
C ASP A 80 -10.03 -16.98 -15.60
N LYS A 81 -9.74 -18.27 -15.52
CA LYS A 81 -10.51 -19.24 -14.73
C LYS A 81 -10.31 -19.07 -13.22
N THR A 82 -9.27 -18.36 -12.83
CA THR A 82 -8.90 -18.07 -11.45
C THR A 82 -9.21 -16.63 -11.05
N TRP A 83 -10.17 -16.00 -11.73
CA TRP A 83 -10.56 -14.60 -11.48
C TRP A 83 -10.96 -14.31 -10.03
N GLU A 84 -11.45 -15.30 -9.28
CA GLU A 84 -11.77 -15.16 -7.85
C GLU A 84 -10.52 -14.92 -6.98
N ILE A 85 -9.38 -15.52 -7.36
CA ILE A 85 -8.10 -15.30 -6.68
C ILE A 85 -7.59 -13.89 -6.97
N ASP A 86 -7.69 -13.48 -8.24
CA ASP A 86 -7.38 -12.10 -8.64
C ASP A 86 -8.26 -11.11 -7.89
N LEU A 87 -9.57 -11.37 -7.79
CA LEU A 87 -10.50 -10.51 -7.07
C LEU A 87 -10.07 -10.33 -5.61
N ALA A 88 -9.66 -11.42 -4.94
CA ALA A 88 -9.21 -11.34 -3.54
C ALA A 88 -7.94 -10.49 -3.38
N ASP A 89 -6.93 -10.66 -4.26
CA ASP A 89 -5.73 -9.83 -4.22
C ASP A 89 -6.01 -8.38 -4.67
N TRP A 90 -6.93 -8.19 -5.61
CA TRP A 90 -7.34 -6.87 -6.08
C TRP A 90 -8.08 -6.11 -4.97
N GLU A 91 -9.00 -6.74 -4.26
CA GLU A 91 -9.66 -6.18 -3.07
C GLU A 91 -8.63 -5.80 -2.00
N PHE A 92 -7.65 -6.67 -1.74
CA PHE A 92 -6.55 -6.38 -0.83
C PHE A 92 -5.74 -5.15 -1.28
N CYS A 93 -5.46 -5.03 -2.58
CA CYS A 93 -4.75 -3.89 -3.12
C CYS A 93 -5.55 -2.60 -2.98
N HIS A 94 -6.82 -2.62 -3.38
CA HIS A 94 -7.70 -1.47 -3.40
C HIS A 94 -7.91 -0.91 -1.99
N LYS A 95 -8.34 -1.76 -1.05
CA LYS A 95 -8.53 -1.38 0.36
C LYS A 95 -7.20 -1.04 1.03
N GLY A 96 -6.13 -1.76 0.69
CA GLY A 96 -4.80 -1.50 1.21
C GLY A 96 -4.32 -0.09 0.92
N VAL A 97 -4.61 0.45 -0.28
CA VAL A 97 -4.27 1.85 -0.61
C VAL A 97 -4.95 2.82 0.37
N GLU A 98 -6.24 2.63 0.65
CA GLU A 98 -7.00 3.48 1.56
C GLU A 98 -6.42 3.43 2.99
N ASP A 99 -6.17 2.23 3.50
CA ASP A 99 -5.61 2.01 4.82
C ASP A 99 -4.24 2.71 5.00
N TRP A 100 -3.36 2.58 4.00
CA TRP A 100 -2.04 3.21 4.04
C TRP A 100 -2.10 4.73 3.88
N ILE A 101 -3.05 5.25 3.11
CA ILE A 101 -3.31 6.70 3.04
C ILE A 101 -3.77 7.23 4.40
N GLN A 102 -4.67 6.53 5.10
CA GLN A 102 -5.11 6.94 6.43
C GLN A 102 -3.95 6.94 7.45
N LYS A 103 -3.08 5.92 7.40
CA LYS A 103 -1.86 5.87 8.23
C LYS A 103 -0.92 7.02 7.93
N LEU A 104 -0.72 7.34 6.65
CA LEU A 104 0.09 8.48 6.21
C LEU A 104 -0.45 9.80 6.79
N GLN A 105 -1.75 10.03 6.66
CA GLN A 105 -2.42 11.22 7.20
C GLN A 105 -2.27 11.32 8.71
N THR A 106 -2.39 10.21 9.43
CA THR A 106 -2.20 10.18 10.89
C THR A 106 -0.80 10.64 11.28
N ILE A 107 0.24 10.17 10.59
CA ILE A 107 1.64 10.55 10.85
C ILE A 107 1.93 12.00 10.48
N LEU A 108 1.27 12.54 9.46
CA LEU A 108 1.45 13.94 9.04
C LEU A 108 0.73 14.94 9.95
N LEU A 109 -0.40 14.52 10.55
CA LEU A 109 -1.19 15.34 11.49
C LEU A 109 -0.70 15.24 12.94
N THR A 110 0.26 14.35 13.22
CA THR A 110 0.95 14.21 14.50
C THR A 110 2.32 14.89 14.43
#